data_AF-A9RSI2-F1
#
_entry.id   AF-A9RSI2-F1
#
_cell.length_a   1.000
_cell.length_b   1.000
_cell.length_c   1.000
_cell.angle_alpha   90.00
_cell.angle_beta   90.00
_cell.angle_gamma   90.00
#
_symmetry.space_group_name_H-M   'P 1'
#
loop_
_entity.id
_entity.type
_entity.pdbx_description
1 polymer ?
#
loop_
_entity_poly.entity_id
_entity_poly.type
_entity_poly.pdbx_seq_one_letter_code
_entity_poly.pdbx_strand_id
1 'polypeptide(L)'
;MLASTFTTASLLKFYVQWPPPTLLRNWPSNSSLSVRYLDLGTRVFLPNNRIQFLRAVVKPRFCDFRNAEKSAQGGCTIHCTALAKDLHVEAEEGAVVQDQSRGGLPRFHISSLPAVKGMTVRVDGDEFWHMTRVLRLNVNDRIELFDGNGGLVEGTLLKVTKNCAEVVATTARRVLPLTGPNWHVAAAFGNLKGGRADWLVEKCTELGAQTLTPLLTQRSASVAEQRNDRWNRISMAATKQCQRLHALDVREPTQLKHLLAEVKKADVAFLAAAGAPPLAQSLLQRPECLRGGLLLIGPEGDFTPEEIELLIDAGAMPVGLGQLRLRVETAAIAILTTVILLSEGHREDLKSE
;
A
#
# COMPACT_ATOMS: atom_id res chain seq x y z
N MET A 1 2.90 23.00 23.18
CA MET A 1 1.88 23.16 24.23
C MET A 1 0.49 23.17 23.61
N LEU A 2 -0.16 22.01 23.53
CA LEU A 2 -1.61 21.88 23.33
C LEU A 2 -2.02 20.69 24.20
N ALA A 3 -2.24 20.97 25.49
CA ALA A 3 -2.87 20.04 26.41
C ALA A 3 -4.39 20.22 26.23
N SER A 4 -5.03 19.39 25.41
CA SER A 4 -6.48 19.25 25.44
C SER A 4 -6.84 18.30 26.58
N THR A 5 -7.25 18.87 27.72
CA THR A 5 -7.80 18.14 28.86
C THR A 5 -9.09 17.44 28.44
N PHE A 6 -9.08 16.10 28.37
CA PHE A 6 -10.30 15.30 28.33
C PHE A 6 -10.90 15.23 29.74
N THR A 7 -11.89 16.08 30.00
CA THR A 7 -12.73 16.02 31.21
C THR A 7 -14.03 15.28 30.92
N THR A 8 -13.95 13.95 30.92
CA THR A 8 -15.09 13.07 31.18
C THR A 8 -14.54 11.78 31.78
N ALA A 9 -14.98 11.45 33.00
CA ALA A 9 -14.57 10.26 33.74
C ALA A 9 -15.19 9.01 33.11
N SER A 10 -14.60 8.52 32.03
CA SER A 10 -14.97 7.26 31.41
C SER A 10 -14.06 6.15 31.96
N LEU A 11 -14.66 5.18 32.66
CA LEU A 11 -13.97 3.94 33.04
C LEU A 11 -13.65 3.15 31.76
N LEU A 12 -12.38 3.14 31.36
CA LEU A 12 -11.92 2.26 30.28
C LEU A 12 -11.71 0.85 30.85
N LYS A 13 -12.38 -0.14 30.25
CA LYS A 13 -12.13 -1.57 30.50
C LYS A 13 -11.14 -2.07 29.45
N PHE A 14 -10.10 -2.78 29.89
CA PHE A 14 -9.08 -3.36 29.01
C PHE A 14 -8.98 -4.87 29.20
N TYR A 15 -8.56 -5.58 28.15
CA TYR A 15 -8.30 -7.02 28.16
C TYR A 15 -6.82 -7.27 27.88
N VAL A 16 -6.18 -8.13 28.68
CA VAL A 16 -4.77 -8.51 28.52
C VAL A 16 -4.70 -10.03 28.49
N GLN A 17 -4.11 -10.62 27.43
CA GLN A 17 -3.81 -12.04 27.37
C GLN A 17 -2.38 -12.30 27.89
N TRP A 18 -2.23 -13.28 28.79
CA TRP A 18 -0.95 -13.68 29.37
C TRP A 18 -0.56 -15.10 28.94
N PRO A 19 0.74 -15.45 28.82
CA PRO A 19 1.19 -16.85 28.64
C PRO A 19 0.78 -17.79 29.79
N PRO A 20 0.81 -19.12 29.59
CA PRO A 20 0.19 -20.09 30.49
C PRO A 20 0.77 -20.12 31.93
N PRO A 21 -0.01 -20.64 32.91
CA PRO A 21 0.21 -20.44 34.35
C PRO A 21 1.49 -21.03 34.94
N THR A 22 2.22 -21.86 34.19
CA THR A 22 3.43 -22.54 34.64
C THR A 22 4.59 -21.57 34.89
N LEU A 23 4.57 -20.37 34.31
CA LEU A 23 5.56 -19.31 34.53
C LEU A 23 5.31 -18.43 35.77
N LEU A 24 4.17 -18.58 36.47
CA LEU A 24 3.79 -17.71 37.59
C LEU A 24 4.12 -18.26 38.98
N ARG A 25 4.51 -19.52 39.14
CA ARG A 25 4.71 -20.13 40.47
C ARG A 25 6.00 -19.69 41.18
N ASN A 26 6.97 -19.11 40.47
CA ASN A 26 8.27 -18.69 41.02
C ASN A 26 8.52 -17.18 40.91
N TRP A 27 7.47 -16.35 40.84
CA TRP A 27 7.65 -14.90 40.68
C TRP A 27 7.83 -14.21 42.06
N PRO A 28 8.96 -13.52 42.32
CA PRO A 28 9.19 -12.84 43.59
C PRO A 28 8.21 -11.68 43.79
N SER A 29 7.75 -11.51 45.03
CA SER A 29 6.78 -10.48 45.49
C SER A 29 7.25 -9.02 45.36
N ASN A 30 8.48 -8.78 44.92
CA ASN A 30 9.07 -7.44 44.73
C ASN A 30 9.57 -7.19 43.29
N SER A 31 9.09 -7.95 42.33
CA SER A 31 9.50 -7.80 40.93
C SER A 31 8.71 -6.68 40.25
N SER A 32 9.36 -5.59 39.88
CA SER A 32 8.77 -4.57 39.00
C SER A 32 8.56 -5.16 37.62
N LEU A 33 7.31 -5.40 37.24
CA LEU A 33 6.97 -5.84 35.89
C LEU A 33 6.73 -4.60 35.03
N SER A 34 7.70 -4.26 34.17
CA SER A 34 7.50 -3.24 33.15
C SER A 34 6.61 -3.85 32.06
N VAL A 35 5.31 -3.59 32.12
CA VAL A 35 4.43 -3.81 30.96
C VAL A 35 4.83 -2.77 29.93
N ARG A 36 5.71 -3.16 29.01
CA ARG A 36 5.91 -2.41 27.77
C ARG A 36 4.83 -2.90 26.81
N TYR A 37 3.99 -1.96 26.37
CA TYR A 37 2.99 -2.08 25.31
C TYR A 37 1.61 -2.62 25.72
N LEU A 38 0.64 -1.72 25.60
CA LEU A 38 -0.75 -2.05 25.32
C LEU A 38 -1.12 -1.17 24.11
N ASP A 39 -1.12 -1.75 22.92
CA ASP A 39 -1.65 -1.06 21.74
C ASP A 39 -3.18 -1.06 21.85
N LEU A 40 -3.76 0.13 21.91
CA LEU A 40 -5.20 0.31 22.06
C LEU A 40 -5.91 0.51 20.72
N GLY A 41 -5.21 0.52 19.58
CA GLY A 41 -5.81 0.56 18.24
C GLY A 41 -6.84 1.70 18.03
N THR A 42 -6.83 2.72 18.89
CA THR A 42 -7.90 3.73 18.94
C THR A 42 -7.46 4.92 18.09
N ARG A 43 -7.99 5.00 16.86
CA ARG A 43 -7.78 6.16 15.98
C ARG A 43 -8.54 7.36 16.54
N VAL A 44 -7.84 8.44 16.90
CA VAL A 44 -8.47 9.72 17.25
C VAL A 44 -8.37 10.68 16.08
N PHE A 45 -9.53 11.12 15.61
CA PHE A 45 -9.66 12.09 14.52
C PHE A 45 -9.53 13.52 15.08
N LEU A 46 -8.48 14.24 14.68
CA LEU A 46 -8.36 15.66 14.96
C LEU A 46 -9.07 16.49 13.88
N PRO A 47 -9.57 17.71 14.20
CA PRO A 47 -10.35 18.55 13.27
C PRO A 47 -9.63 18.96 11.96
N ASN A 48 -8.32 18.74 11.87
CA ASN A 48 -7.47 19.20 10.77
C ASN A 48 -6.95 18.06 9.86
N ASN A 49 -7.66 16.94 9.74
CA ASN A 49 -7.27 15.79 8.91
C ASN A 49 -5.89 15.20 9.24
N ARG A 50 -5.45 15.26 10.51
CA ARG A 50 -4.30 14.50 10.99
C ARG A 50 -4.80 13.29 11.77
N ILE A 51 -4.41 12.09 11.35
CA ILE A 51 -4.52 10.89 12.17
C ILE A 51 -3.31 10.91 13.11
N GLN A 52 -3.56 11.00 14.42
CA GLN A 52 -2.52 10.78 15.42
C GLN A 52 -2.75 9.43 16.08
N PHE A 53 -1.72 8.61 16.09
CA PHE A 53 -1.69 7.41 16.92
C PHE A 53 -1.42 7.85 18.36
N LEU A 54 -2.38 7.61 19.26
CA LEU A 54 -2.20 7.92 20.68
C LEU A 54 -1.53 6.73 21.35
N ARG A 55 -0.27 6.89 21.76
CA ARG A 55 0.44 5.90 22.56
C ARG A 55 0.10 6.11 24.03
N ALA A 56 -0.62 5.16 24.62
CA ALA A 56 -1.01 5.17 26.02
C ALA A 56 -0.03 4.34 26.87
N VAL A 57 0.70 4.96 27.79
CA VAL A 57 1.58 4.23 28.73
C VAL A 57 0.88 4.15 30.09
N VAL A 58 0.45 2.95 30.49
CA VAL A 58 -0.11 2.69 31.82
C VAL A 58 1.01 2.31 32.78
N LYS A 59 1.25 3.11 33.82
CA LYS A 59 2.27 2.80 34.84
C LYS A 59 1.76 1.72 35.81
N PRO A 60 2.61 0.75 36.22
CA PRO A 60 2.21 -0.44 36.97
C PRO A 60 1.72 -0.21 38.42
N ARG A 61 1.70 1.03 38.93
CA ARG A 61 1.22 1.34 40.29
C ARG A 61 -0.28 1.11 40.52
N PHE A 62 -1.04 0.71 39.49
CA PHE A 62 -2.51 0.71 39.52
C PHE A 62 -3.17 -0.64 39.17
N CYS A 63 -2.42 -1.74 39.10
CA CYS A 63 -3.00 -3.08 38.88
C CYS A 63 -3.31 -3.77 40.22
N ASP A 64 -4.60 -3.89 40.59
CA ASP A 64 -5.03 -4.67 41.75
C ASP A 64 -5.32 -6.13 41.31
N PHE A 65 -4.46 -7.06 41.72
CA PHE A 65 -4.45 -8.45 41.25
C PHE A 65 -5.49 -9.38 41.93
N ARG A 66 -6.43 -8.82 42.70
CA ARG A 66 -7.30 -9.61 43.59
C ARG A 66 -8.44 -10.38 42.89
N ASN A 67 -8.79 -10.04 41.65
CA ASN A 67 -9.89 -10.67 40.90
C ASN A 67 -9.43 -11.22 39.53
N ALA A 68 -8.52 -12.19 39.54
CA ALA A 68 -8.17 -12.95 38.33
C ALA A 68 -9.11 -14.16 38.18
N GLU A 69 -9.98 -14.14 37.17
CA GLU A 69 -10.80 -15.31 36.81
C GLU A 69 -10.01 -16.22 35.84
N LYS A 70 -9.98 -17.52 36.14
CA LYS A 70 -9.42 -18.52 35.22
C LYS A 70 -10.43 -18.80 34.11
N SER A 71 -10.07 -18.49 32.86
CA SER A 71 -10.82 -18.95 31.70
C SER A 71 -10.49 -20.43 31.42
N ALA A 72 -11.50 -21.20 31.00
CA ALA A 72 -11.37 -22.63 30.69
C ALA A 72 -10.48 -22.94 29.48
N GLN A 73 -9.99 -21.92 28.76
CA GLN A 73 -9.08 -22.05 27.63
C GLN A 73 -7.73 -21.39 27.97
N GLY A 74 -6.98 -21.96 28.92
CA GLY A 74 -5.53 -21.79 29.05
C GLY A 74 -4.94 -20.39 29.28
N GLY A 75 -5.76 -19.34 29.40
CA GLY A 75 -5.35 -17.96 29.64
C GLY A 75 -5.98 -17.38 30.92
N CYS A 76 -5.18 -16.65 31.70
CA CYS A 76 -5.70 -15.80 32.79
C CYS A 76 -6.13 -14.45 32.22
N THR A 77 -7.36 -14.03 32.53
CA THR A 77 -7.85 -12.68 32.22
C THR A 77 -7.80 -11.85 33.50
N ILE A 78 -7.08 -10.72 33.50
CA ILE A 78 -7.05 -9.80 34.64
C ILE A 78 -7.78 -8.52 34.24
N HIS A 79 -8.81 -8.16 35.00
CA HIS A 79 -9.50 -6.89 34.84
C HIS A 79 -8.71 -5.78 35.54
N CYS A 80 -8.14 -4.84 34.77
CA CYS A 80 -7.54 -3.63 35.31
C CYS A 80 -8.46 -2.42 35.08
N THR A 81 -8.65 -1.61 36.13
CA THR A 81 -9.36 -0.33 36.07
C THR A 81 -8.36 0.79 36.33
N ALA A 82 -8.12 1.64 35.33
CA ALA A 82 -7.30 2.85 35.47
C ALA A 82 -8.16 4.10 35.29
N LEU A 83 -7.88 5.15 36.07
CA LEU A 83 -8.53 6.45 35.93
C LEU A 83 -7.82 7.23 34.80
N ALA A 84 -8.60 7.85 33.89
CA ALA A 84 -8.08 8.53 32.69
C ALA A 84 -7.00 9.60 32.96
N LYS A 85 -6.98 10.18 34.17
CA LYS A 85 -5.97 11.15 34.65
C LYS A 85 -4.56 10.56 34.82
N ASP A 86 -4.42 9.24 34.82
CA ASP A 86 -3.15 8.54 35.05
C ASP A 86 -2.49 8.04 33.75
N LEU A 87 -3.06 8.39 32.57
CA LEU A 87 -2.50 8.08 31.25
C LEU A 87 -1.63 9.23 30.74
N HIS A 88 -0.34 8.96 30.55
CA HIS A 88 0.52 9.81 29.73
C HIS A 88 0.36 9.38 28.26
N VAL A 89 -0.02 10.35 27.43
CA VAL A 89 -0.12 10.17 25.98
C VAL A 89 0.97 11.00 25.31
N GLU A 90 1.91 10.32 24.66
CA GLU A 90 2.93 10.95 23.81
C GLU A 90 2.51 10.76 22.35
N ALA A 91 2.42 11.87 21.61
CA ALA A 91 2.17 11.87 20.18
C ALA A 91 3.51 11.98 19.45
N GLU A 92 3.96 10.91 18.80
CA GLU A 92 5.08 10.97 17.86
C GLU A 92 4.57 11.32 16.46
N GLU A 93 5.19 12.30 15.80
CA GLU A 93 4.93 12.58 14.37
C GLU A 93 5.59 11.50 13.51
N GLY A 94 4.91 10.38 13.33
CA GLY A 94 5.29 9.35 12.36
C GLY A 94 5.18 9.87 10.92
N ALA A 95 6.00 9.32 10.02
CA ALA A 95 5.96 9.61 8.59
C ALA A 95 4.52 9.57 8.05
N VAL A 96 4.03 10.72 7.60
CA VAL A 96 2.66 10.91 7.12
C VAL A 96 2.49 10.12 5.83
N VAL A 97 1.90 8.92 5.92
CA VAL A 97 1.25 8.29 4.78
C VAL A 97 0.02 9.14 4.51
N GLN A 98 0.07 10.00 3.48
CA GLN A 98 -1.08 10.81 3.11
C GLN A 98 -2.18 9.87 2.63
N ASP A 99 -3.31 9.86 3.33
CA ASP A 99 -4.52 9.15 2.91
C ASP A 99 -5.03 9.76 1.60
N GLN A 100 -4.78 9.08 0.49
CA GLN A 100 -5.19 9.48 -0.86
C GLN A 100 -6.64 9.07 -1.18
N SER A 101 -7.37 8.45 -0.25
CA SER A 101 -8.72 7.94 -0.48
C SER A 101 -9.82 9.02 -0.53
N ARG A 102 -9.49 10.28 -0.17
CA ARG A 102 -10.44 11.41 -0.17
C ARG A 102 -9.96 12.53 -1.10
N GLY A 103 -10.92 13.19 -1.77
CA GLY A 103 -10.67 14.13 -2.87
C GLY A 103 -9.65 15.22 -2.55
N GLY A 104 -8.59 15.28 -3.35
CA GLY A 104 -7.56 16.33 -3.35
C GLY A 104 -7.81 17.39 -4.42
N LEU A 105 -6.83 18.28 -4.63
CA LEU A 105 -6.85 19.21 -5.76
C LEU A 105 -6.84 18.41 -7.09
N PRO A 106 -7.48 18.93 -8.15
CA PRO A 106 -7.34 18.34 -9.48
C PRO A 106 -5.86 18.25 -9.89
N ARG A 107 -5.44 17.07 -10.34
CA ARG A 107 -4.04 16.77 -10.65
C ARG A 107 -3.81 16.52 -12.14
N PHE A 108 -2.76 17.14 -12.68
CA PHE A 108 -2.41 17.09 -14.11
C PHE A 108 -0.95 16.70 -14.29
N HIS A 109 -0.70 15.81 -15.27
CA HIS A 109 0.64 15.30 -15.53
C HIS A 109 1.45 16.28 -16.40
N ILE A 110 2.67 16.61 -15.99
CA ILE A 110 3.59 17.47 -16.74
C ILE A 110 5.00 16.89 -16.67
N SER A 111 5.64 16.69 -17.82
CA SER A 111 6.98 16.08 -17.91
C SER A 111 8.10 16.93 -17.29
N SER A 112 7.91 18.25 -17.16
CA SER A 112 8.90 19.16 -16.57
C SER A 112 8.24 20.09 -15.55
N LEU A 113 8.41 19.76 -14.27
CA LEU A 113 7.87 20.56 -13.18
C LEU A 113 8.69 21.83 -12.93
N PRO A 114 8.04 22.94 -12.55
CA PRO A 114 8.72 24.19 -12.23
C PRO A 114 9.54 23.99 -10.95
N ALA A 115 10.81 24.37 -10.97
CA ALA A 115 11.73 24.09 -9.87
C ALA A 115 11.44 24.95 -8.63
N VAL A 116 11.08 26.22 -8.83
CA VAL A 116 10.87 27.19 -7.75
C VAL A 116 9.48 27.80 -7.79
N LYS A 117 9.01 28.25 -6.63
CA LYS A 117 7.77 29.00 -6.49
C LYS A 117 7.79 30.25 -7.38
N GLY A 118 6.66 30.54 -8.03
CA GLY A 118 6.49 31.70 -8.91
C GLY A 118 6.83 31.46 -10.37
N MET A 119 7.48 30.34 -10.73
CA MET A 119 7.65 29.97 -12.14
C MET A 119 6.31 29.60 -12.77
N THR A 120 6.16 29.92 -14.05
CA THR A 120 4.99 29.56 -14.84
C THR A 120 5.28 28.33 -15.71
N VAL A 121 4.25 27.51 -15.88
CA VAL A 121 4.26 26.33 -16.74
C VAL A 121 3.13 26.46 -17.74
N ARG A 122 3.45 26.20 -19.00
CA ARG A 122 2.45 26.07 -20.06
C ARG A 122 1.92 24.64 -20.06
N VAL A 123 0.60 24.51 -20.01
CA VAL A 123 -0.14 23.25 -20.16
C VAL A 123 -0.91 23.30 -21.47
N ASP A 124 -0.69 22.34 -22.36
CA ASP A 124 -1.39 22.19 -23.63
C ASP A 124 -1.82 20.73 -23.86
N GLY A 125 -2.33 20.43 -25.06
CA GLY A 125 -2.78 19.09 -25.43
C GLY A 125 -3.91 18.54 -24.56
N ASP A 126 -3.80 17.25 -24.21
CA ASP A 126 -4.83 16.50 -23.48
C ASP A 126 -5.08 17.06 -22.07
N GLU A 127 -4.03 17.49 -21.36
CA GLU A 127 -4.16 18.04 -20.01
C GLU A 127 -4.87 19.40 -20.04
N PHE A 128 -4.59 20.25 -21.03
CA PHE A 128 -5.33 21.50 -21.23
C PHE A 128 -6.82 21.27 -21.52
N TRP A 129 -7.13 20.28 -22.37
CA TRP A 129 -8.51 19.92 -22.66
C TRP A 129 -9.22 19.39 -21.41
N HIS A 130 -8.55 18.54 -20.64
CA HIS A 130 -9.05 18.01 -19.37
C HIS A 130 -9.33 19.13 -18.36
N MET A 131 -8.42 20.08 -18.20
CA MET A 131 -8.60 21.28 -17.34
C MET A 131 -9.83 22.09 -17.72
N THR A 132 -9.95 22.45 -19.01
CA THR A 132 -10.87 23.51 -19.44
C THR A 132 -12.23 23.00 -19.91
N ARG A 133 -12.31 21.79 -20.46
CA ARG A 133 -13.55 21.23 -21.03
C ARG A 133 -14.21 20.22 -20.12
N VAL A 134 -13.42 19.36 -19.47
CA VAL A 134 -13.94 18.32 -18.57
C VAL A 134 -14.17 18.89 -17.18
N LEU A 135 -13.12 19.42 -16.56
CA LEU A 135 -13.18 19.96 -15.20
C LEU A 135 -13.64 21.42 -15.16
N ARG A 136 -13.60 22.12 -16.30
CA ARG A 136 -14.07 23.50 -16.48
C ARG A 136 -13.46 24.48 -15.47
N LEU A 137 -12.16 24.31 -15.22
CA LEU A 137 -11.40 25.16 -14.31
C LEU A 137 -11.32 26.60 -14.83
N ASN A 138 -11.40 27.55 -13.91
CA ASN A 138 -11.31 28.98 -14.15
C ASN A 138 -9.96 29.54 -13.68
N VAL A 139 -9.63 30.74 -14.17
CA VAL A 139 -8.50 31.50 -13.63
C VAL A 139 -8.66 31.65 -12.12
N ASN A 140 -7.55 31.47 -11.40
CA ASN A 140 -7.44 31.39 -9.94
C ASN A 140 -7.79 30.04 -9.29
N ASP A 141 -8.25 29.04 -10.04
CA ASP A 141 -8.45 27.70 -9.48
C ASP A 141 -7.10 27.05 -9.13
N ARG A 142 -7.09 26.32 -8.01
CA ARG A 142 -5.92 25.59 -7.50
C ARG A 142 -5.86 24.20 -8.09
N ILE A 143 -4.65 23.76 -8.44
CA ILE A 143 -4.38 22.46 -9.02
C ILE A 143 -3.07 21.89 -8.48
N GLU A 144 -2.84 20.62 -8.76
CA GLU A 144 -1.54 19.96 -8.60
C GLU A 144 -0.96 19.60 -9.97
N LEU A 145 0.34 19.84 -10.13
CA LEU A 145 1.15 19.33 -11.24
C LEU A 145 2.07 18.23 -10.69
N PHE A 146 2.15 17.11 -11.39
CA PHE A 146 3.05 16.01 -11.03
C PHE A 146 3.74 15.43 -12.27
N ASP A 147 4.90 14.79 -12.08
CA ASP A 147 5.75 14.27 -13.17
C ASP A 147 5.73 12.74 -13.31
N GLY A 148 4.87 12.06 -12.56
CA GLY A 148 4.81 10.60 -12.53
C GLY A 148 6.04 9.92 -11.91
N ASN A 149 6.98 10.67 -11.35
CA ASN A 149 8.23 10.19 -10.74
C ASN A 149 8.39 10.71 -9.30
N GLY A 150 7.27 11.01 -8.64
CA GLY A 150 7.24 11.53 -7.26
C GLY A 150 7.33 13.05 -7.15
N GLY A 151 7.61 13.76 -8.23
CA GLY A 151 7.58 15.21 -8.25
C GLY A 151 6.16 15.74 -8.13
N LEU A 152 5.98 16.74 -7.27
CA LEU A 152 4.69 17.39 -7.02
C LEU A 152 4.89 18.89 -6.80
N VAL A 153 4.03 19.68 -7.43
CA VAL A 153 3.94 21.14 -7.26
C VAL A 153 2.47 21.53 -7.17
N GLU A 154 2.12 22.37 -6.19
CA GLU A 154 0.84 23.07 -6.23
C GLU A 154 0.95 24.32 -7.10
N GLY A 155 -0.11 24.59 -7.86
CA GLY A 155 -0.18 25.75 -8.73
C GLY A 155 -1.57 26.36 -8.78
N THR A 156 -1.63 27.53 -9.39
CA THR A 156 -2.87 28.24 -9.66
C THR A 156 -2.95 28.56 -11.14
N LEU A 157 -4.13 28.35 -11.73
CA LEU A 157 -4.38 28.68 -13.13
C LEU A 157 -4.31 30.20 -13.31
N LEU A 158 -3.26 30.70 -13.95
CA LEU A 158 -3.00 32.13 -14.13
C LEU A 158 -3.75 32.69 -15.34
N LYS A 159 -3.76 31.93 -16.44
CA LYS A 159 -4.35 32.36 -17.70
C LYS A 159 -4.79 31.16 -18.53
N VAL A 160 -5.89 31.33 -19.26
CA VAL A 160 -6.39 30.34 -20.22
C VAL A 160 -6.51 31.02 -21.58
N THR A 161 -5.92 30.42 -22.61
CA THR A 161 -6.02 30.85 -24.00
C THR A 161 -6.82 29.83 -24.82
N LYS A 162 -6.84 29.97 -26.15
CA LYS A 162 -7.56 29.04 -27.04
C LYS A 162 -6.97 27.62 -27.03
N ASN A 163 -5.65 27.49 -26.83
CA ASN A 163 -4.94 26.21 -26.99
C ASN A 163 -3.98 25.87 -25.83
N CYS A 164 -3.82 26.73 -24.84
CA CYS A 164 -3.02 26.43 -23.67
C CYS A 164 -3.53 27.16 -22.42
N ALA A 165 -3.14 26.62 -21.28
CA ALA A 165 -3.26 27.20 -19.96
C ALA A 165 -1.87 27.56 -19.42
N GLU A 166 -1.76 28.65 -18.69
CA GLU A 166 -0.58 29.00 -17.91
C GLU A 166 -0.89 28.77 -16.43
N VAL A 167 -0.04 28.02 -15.76
CA VAL A 167 -0.14 27.72 -14.33
C VAL A 167 1.06 28.34 -13.64
N VAL A 168 0.84 29.11 -12.58
CA VAL A 168 1.92 29.62 -11.73
C VAL A 168 2.11 28.70 -10.53
N ALA A 169 3.35 28.29 -10.26
CA ALA A 169 3.70 27.48 -9.10
C ALA A 169 3.52 28.28 -7.81
N THR A 170 2.67 27.81 -6.89
CA THR A 170 2.43 28.46 -5.58
C THR A 170 3.31 27.86 -4.48
N THR A 171 3.86 26.68 -4.71
CA THR A 171 4.86 26.02 -3.86
C THR A 171 6.16 25.75 -4.63
N ALA A 172 7.24 25.49 -3.91
CA ALA A 172 8.45 24.89 -4.50
C ALA A 172 8.17 23.41 -4.86
N ARG A 173 8.93 22.87 -5.82
CA ARG A 173 8.86 21.45 -6.17
C ARG A 173 9.21 20.59 -4.97
N ARG A 174 8.33 19.64 -4.67
CA ARG A 174 8.59 18.54 -3.75
C ARG A 174 8.88 17.29 -4.57
N VAL A 175 9.81 16.48 -4.10
CA VAL A 175 10.05 15.14 -4.66
C VAL A 175 9.79 14.15 -3.54
N LEU A 176 8.73 13.38 -3.68
CA LEU A 176 8.31 12.39 -2.71
C LEU A 176 8.85 11.03 -3.14
N PRO A 177 9.62 10.33 -2.28
CA PRO A 177 10.16 9.03 -2.64
C PRO A 177 9.04 8.02 -2.81
N LEU A 178 9.30 6.97 -3.58
CA LEU A 178 8.40 5.83 -3.66
C LEU A 178 8.41 5.11 -2.31
N THR A 179 7.28 5.17 -1.60
CA THR A 179 7.12 4.56 -0.27
C THR A 179 6.12 3.42 -0.32
N GLY A 180 6.44 2.28 0.30
CA GLY A 180 5.55 1.12 0.32
C GLY A 180 6.25 -0.14 -0.17
N PRO A 181 5.56 -1.29 -0.15
CA PRO A 181 6.10 -2.54 -0.66
C PRO A 181 6.29 -2.47 -2.19
N ASN A 182 7.42 -2.98 -2.66
CA ASN A 182 7.79 -3.02 -4.07
C ASN A 182 7.30 -4.31 -4.73
N TRP A 183 6.03 -4.34 -5.09
CA TRP A 183 5.45 -5.45 -5.83
C TRP A 183 5.60 -5.28 -7.33
N HIS A 184 6.24 -6.27 -7.94
CA HIS A 184 6.34 -6.45 -9.39
C HIS A 184 5.37 -7.54 -9.83
N VAL A 185 4.43 -7.19 -10.69
CA VAL A 185 3.51 -8.14 -11.33
C VAL A 185 4.09 -8.55 -12.68
N ALA A 186 4.38 -9.83 -12.87
CA ALA A 186 4.74 -10.42 -14.15
C ALA A 186 3.63 -11.38 -14.58
N ALA A 187 2.88 -10.99 -15.61
CA ALA A 187 1.65 -11.68 -15.98
C ALA A 187 1.58 -11.95 -17.49
N ALA A 188 1.09 -13.12 -17.88
CA ALA A 188 0.93 -13.48 -19.28
C ALA A 188 -0.37 -12.89 -19.89
N PHE A 189 -0.41 -11.56 -20.01
CA PHE A 189 -1.62 -10.83 -20.43
C PHE A 189 -1.55 -10.21 -21.83
N GLY A 190 -0.43 -10.38 -22.54
CA GLY A 190 -0.14 -9.67 -23.79
C GLY A 190 -1.15 -9.88 -24.92
N ASN A 191 -1.79 -11.05 -24.95
CA ASN A 191 -2.75 -11.45 -25.97
C ASN A 191 -4.23 -11.41 -25.48
N LEU A 192 -4.50 -10.93 -24.26
CA LEU A 192 -5.88 -10.88 -23.77
C LEU A 192 -6.73 -9.95 -24.64
N LYS A 193 -7.89 -10.47 -25.07
CA LYS A 193 -8.89 -9.78 -25.88
C LYS A 193 -9.92 -9.05 -25.02
N GLY A 194 -10.72 -8.20 -25.64
CA GLY A 194 -11.88 -7.55 -25.01
C GLY A 194 -11.53 -6.54 -23.92
N GLY A 195 -10.41 -5.83 -24.04
CA GLY A 195 -9.99 -4.80 -23.07
C GLY A 195 -9.46 -5.35 -21.74
N ARG A 196 -9.38 -6.67 -21.55
CA ARG A 196 -8.92 -7.28 -20.29
C ARG A 196 -7.47 -6.95 -19.93
N ALA A 197 -6.59 -6.83 -20.93
CA ALA A 197 -5.21 -6.37 -20.72
C ALA A 197 -5.16 -4.93 -20.19
N ASP A 198 -5.97 -4.05 -20.78
CA ASP A 198 -6.08 -2.65 -20.36
C ASP A 198 -6.60 -2.57 -18.93
N TRP A 199 -7.62 -3.37 -18.62
CA TRP A 199 -8.19 -3.46 -17.27
C TRP A 199 -7.17 -3.98 -16.25
N LEU A 200 -6.35 -4.98 -16.61
CA LEU A 200 -5.27 -5.45 -15.74
C LEU A 200 -4.27 -4.33 -15.42
N VAL A 201 -3.83 -3.57 -16.44
CA VAL A 201 -2.88 -2.45 -16.28
C VAL A 201 -3.48 -1.37 -15.39
N GLU A 202 -4.73 -0.99 -15.64
CA GLU A 202 -5.48 -0.04 -14.82
C GLU A 202 -5.52 -0.49 -13.35
N LYS A 203 -5.94 -1.74 -13.09
CA LYS A 203 -6.09 -2.23 -11.71
C LYS A 203 -4.77 -2.48 -11.00
N CYS A 204 -3.72 -2.92 -11.70
CA CYS A 204 -2.38 -2.98 -11.10
C CYS A 204 -1.89 -1.57 -10.71
N THR A 205 -2.21 -0.56 -11.51
CA THR A 205 -1.86 0.83 -11.20
C THR A 205 -2.61 1.34 -9.97
N GLU A 206 -3.92 1.15 -9.92
CA GLU A 206 -4.79 1.56 -8.82
C GLU A 206 -4.42 0.88 -7.50
N LEU A 207 -4.13 -0.42 -7.54
CA LEU A 207 -3.76 -1.20 -6.37
C LEU A 207 -2.35 -0.90 -5.86
N GLY A 208 -1.53 -0.17 -6.61
CA GLY A 208 -0.20 0.25 -6.15
C GLY A 208 0.94 -0.70 -6.50
N ALA A 209 0.80 -1.53 -7.54
CA ALA A 209 1.97 -2.21 -8.11
C ALA A 209 3.02 -1.17 -8.57
N GLN A 210 4.29 -1.48 -8.38
CA GLN A 210 5.38 -0.60 -8.81
C GLN A 210 5.82 -0.91 -10.24
N THR A 211 5.84 -2.19 -10.59
CA THR A 211 6.23 -2.66 -11.92
C THR A 211 5.21 -3.67 -12.45
N LEU A 212 4.91 -3.59 -13.74
CA LEU A 212 4.13 -4.58 -14.47
C LEU A 212 4.91 -5.02 -15.70
N THR A 213 5.08 -6.32 -15.89
CA THR A 213 5.74 -6.89 -17.07
C THR A 213 4.81 -7.86 -17.80
N PRO A 214 4.54 -7.64 -19.10
CA PRO A 214 3.90 -8.62 -19.95
C PRO A 214 4.83 -9.81 -20.13
N LEU A 215 4.41 -10.97 -19.64
CA LEU A 215 5.20 -12.20 -19.67
C LEU A 215 4.86 -13.00 -20.92
N LEU A 216 5.88 -13.32 -21.71
CA LEU A 216 5.78 -14.23 -22.83
C LEU A 216 6.07 -15.65 -22.37
N THR A 217 5.07 -16.52 -22.51
CA THR A 217 5.11 -17.93 -22.12
C THR A 217 4.84 -18.82 -23.33
N GLN A 218 5.03 -20.13 -23.20
CA GLN A 218 4.77 -21.07 -24.29
C GLN A 218 3.32 -21.01 -24.80
N ARG A 219 2.35 -20.80 -23.89
CA ARG A 219 0.92 -20.69 -24.22
C ARG A 219 0.46 -19.24 -24.46
N SER A 220 1.37 -18.26 -24.38
CA SER A 220 1.12 -16.84 -24.65
C SER A 220 2.38 -16.17 -25.19
N ALA A 221 2.70 -16.49 -26.45
CA ALA A 221 4.00 -16.19 -27.04
C ALA A 221 4.15 -14.79 -27.65
N SER A 222 3.07 -14.00 -27.74
CA SER A 222 3.10 -12.69 -28.40
C SER A 222 2.27 -11.63 -27.69
N VAL A 223 2.67 -10.39 -27.89
CA VAL A 223 1.88 -9.19 -27.59
C VAL A 223 1.49 -8.55 -28.92
N ALA A 224 0.27 -8.05 -29.02
CA ALA A 224 -0.12 -7.28 -30.19
C ALA A 224 0.73 -5.99 -30.30
N GLU A 225 1.01 -5.55 -31.53
CA GLU A 225 1.82 -4.36 -31.79
C GLU A 225 1.28 -3.11 -31.07
N GLN A 226 2.19 -2.19 -30.70
CA GLN A 226 1.89 -0.89 -30.09
C GLN A 226 1.13 -0.94 -28.74
N ARG A 227 1.09 -2.09 -28.06
CA ARG A 227 0.40 -2.19 -26.78
C ARG A 227 1.10 -1.46 -25.63
N ASN A 228 2.42 -1.33 -25.61
CA ASN A 228 3.10 -0.64 -24.51
C ASN A 228 2.77 0.85 -24.43
N ASP A 229 2.74 1.57 -25.55
CA ASP A 229 2.35 2.99 -25.56
C ASP A 229 0.91 3.19 -25.06
N ARG A 230 0.02 2.26 -25.42
CA ARG A 230 -1.36 2.24 -24.94
C ARG A 230 -1.41 1.98 -23.44
N TRP A 231 -0.66 0.99 -22.93
CA TRP A 231 -0.62 0.67 -21.51
C TRP A 231 0.04 1.74 -20.66
N ASN A 232 1.08 2.42 -21.17
CA ASN A 232 1.68 3.58 -20.53
C ASN A 232 0.65 4.72 -20.40
N ARG A 233 -0.17 4.96 -21.42
CA ARG A 233 -1.28 5.93 -21.35
C ARG A 233 -2.34 5.53 -20.33
N ILE A 234 -2.72 4.25 -20.28
CA ILE A 234 -3.69 3.72 -19.29
C ILE A 234 -3.12 3.83 -17.87
N SER A 235 -1.87 3.43 -17.67
CA SER A 235 -1.14 3.59 -16.40
C SER A 235 -1.12 5.04 -15.94
N MET A 236 -0.79 5.99 -16.81
CA MET A 236 -0.79 7.41 -16.45
C MET A 236 -2.20 7.93 -16.12
N ALA A 237 -3.23 7.51 -16.87
CA ALA A 237 -4.61 7.88 -16.58
C ALA A 237 -5.08 7.34 -15.22
N ALA A 238 -4.80 6.06 -14.93
CA ALA A 238 -5.10 5.44 -13.65
C ALA A 238 -4.32 6.08 -12.50
N THR A 239 -3.03 6.39 -12.72
CA THR A 239 -2.15 7.10 -11.78
C THR A 239 -2.76 8.44 -11.35
N LYS A 240 -3.29 9.21 -12.31
CA LYS A 240 -4.00 10.47 -12.03
C LYS A 240 -5.26 10.23 -11.20
N GLN A 241 -6.05 9.23 -11.58
CA GLN A 241 -7.34 8.94 -10.96
C GLN A 241 -7.20 8.46 -9.51
N CYS A 242 -6.25 7.55 -9.25
CA CYS A 242 -6.00 7.01 -7.91
C CYS A 242 -5.08 7.90 -7.06
N GLN A 243 -4.64 9.05 -7.61
CA GLN A 243 -3.81 10.04 -6.94
C GLN A 243 -2.44 9.52 -6.43
N ARG A 244 -1.88 8.47 -7.04
CA ARG A 244 -0.47 8.11 -6.80
C ARG A 244 0.46 9.09 -7.52
N LEU A 245 1.68 9.26 -7.00
CA LEU A 245 2.67 10.23 -7.55
C LEU A 245 3.71 9.60 -8.47
N HIS A 246 3.90 8.29 -8.36
CA HIS A 246 4.79 7.51 -9.20
C HIS A 246 3.94 6.69 -10.14
N ALA A 247 4.14 6.80 -11.45
CA ALA A 247 3.42 5.96 -12.41
C ALA A 247 3.80 4.47 -12.22
N LEU A 248 2.93 3.57 -12.68
CA LEU A 248 3.31 2.16 -12.81
C LEU A 248 4.34 2.02 -13.93
N ASP A 249 5.48 1.41 -13.63
CA ASP A 249 6.50 1.04 -14.63
C ASP A 249 6.00 -0.16 -15.45
N VAL A 250 5.45 0.09 -16.64
CA VAL A 250 5.03 -0.96 -17.58
C VAL A 250 6.21 -1.31 -18.48
N ARG A 251 6.88 -2.42 -18.18
CA ARG A 251 8.04 -2.89 -18.93
C ARG A 251 7.65 -3.49 -20.28
N GLU A 252 8.65 -3.57 -21.15
CA GLU A 252 8.56 -4.30 -22.42
C GLU A 252 8.25 -5.80 -22.21
N PRO A 253 7.49 -6.42 -23.13
CA PRO A 253 7.23 -7.85 -23.09
C PRO A 253 8.50 -8.68 -23.00
N THR A 254 8.53 -9.59 -22.02
CA THR A 254 9.74 -10.32 -21.66
C THR A 254 9.47 -11.82 -21.64
N GLN A 255 10.40 -12.61 -22.20
CA GLN A 255 10.33 -14.07 -22.12
C GLN A 255 10.53 -14.57 -20.69
N LEU A 256 9.79 -15.58 -20.27
CA LEU A 256 9.89 -16.17 -18.93
C LEU A 256 11.34 -16.41 -18.47
N LYS A 257 12.15 -16.96 -19.37
CA LYS A 257 13.57 -17.28 -19.11
C LYS A 257 14.41 -16.08 -18.66
N HIS A 258 14.09 -14.87 -19.13
CA HIS A 258 14.82 -13.66 -18.75
C HIS A 258 14.43 -13.18 -17.34
N LEU A 259 13.23 -13.53 -16.88
CA LEU A 259 12.74 -13.17 -15.55
C LEU A 259 13.32 -14.07 -14.45
N LEU A 260 13.83 -15.26 -14.77
CA LEU A 260 14.38 -16.22 -13.79
C LEU A 260 15.50 -15.61 -12.92
N ALA A 261 16.29 -14.68 -13.46
CA ALA A 261 17.33 -13.99 -12.69
C ALA A 261 16.74 -13.03 -11.65
N GLU A 262 15.58 -12.43 -11.93
CA GLU A 262 14.84 -11.59 -10.98
C GLU A 262 14.15 -12.45 -9.93
N VAL A 263 13.56 -13.60 -10.32
CA VAL A 263 12.96 -14.58 -9.39
C VAL A 263 13.99 -15.00 -8.33
N LYS A 264 15.21 -15.37 -8.73
CA LYS A 264 16.29 -15.80 -7.83
C LYS A 264 16.76 -14.74 -6.85
N LYS A 265 16.61 -13.46 -7.21
CA LYS A 265 17.08 -12.31 -6.41
C LYS A 265 15.98 -11.69 -5.56
N ALA A 266 14.72 -12.04 -5.82
CA ALA A 266 13.59 -11.48 -5.10
C ALA A 266 13.54 -12.01 -3.67
N ASP A 267 13.23 -11.14 -2.70
CA ASP A 267 12.98 -11.54 -1.30
C ASP A 267 11.84 -12.56 -1.21
N VAL A 268 10.86 -12.43 -2.12
CA VAL A 268 9.81 -13.42 -2.37
C VAL A 268 9.38 -13.38 -3.83
N ALA A 269 9.16 -14.55 -4.40
CA ALA A 269 8.49 -14.72 -5.68
C ALA A 269 7.32 -15.68 -5.49
N PHE A 270 6.09 -15.21 -5.71
CA PHE A 270 4.89 -16.03 -5.63
C PHE A 270 4.45 -16.46 -7.03
N LEU A 271 4.29 -17.75 -7.21
CA LEU A 271 3.77 -18.37 -8.44
C LEU A 271 2.30 -18.73 -8.24
N ALA A 272 1.39 -18.03 -8.89
CA ALA A 272 -0.02 -18.40 -8.88
C ALA A 272 -0.20 -19.72 -9.64
N ALA A 273 -0.49 -20.80 -8.91
CA ALA A 273 -0.61 -22.15 -9.47
C ALA A 273 -1.87 -22.85 -8.94
N ALA A 274 -2.58 -23.53 -9.84
CA ALA A 274 -3.76 -24.30 -9.46
C ALA A 274 -3.39 -25.46 -8.52
N GLY A 275 -4.15 -25.64 -7.43
CA GLY A 275 -3.91 -26.72 -6.46
C GLY A 275 -2.76 -26.48 -5.48
N ALA A 276 -2.06 -25.35 -5.56
CA ALA A 276 -1.04 -24.98 -4.59
C ALA A 276 -1.66 -24.55 -3.23
N PRO A 277 -0.89 -24.60 -2.12
CA PRO A 277 -1.36 -24.16 -0.81
C PRO A 277 -1.84 -22.70 -0.81
N PRO A 278 -2.85 -22.33 0.00
CA PRO A 278 -3.39 -20.98 0.03
C PRO A 278 -2.30 -19.92 0.26
N LEU A 279 -2.33 -18.84 -0.51
CA LEU A 279 -1.40 -17.71 -0.37
C LEU A 279 -1.32 -17.19 1.07
N ALA A 280 -2.46 -17.07 1.76
CA ALA A 280 -2.52 -16.59 3.14
C ALA A 280 -1.65 -17.43 4.09
N GLN A 281 -1.60 -18.75 3.90
CA GLN A 281 -0.76 -19.62 4.71
C GLN A 281 0.73 -19.33 4.50
N SER A 282 1.13 -19.11 3.25
CA SER A 282 2.51 -18.78 2.89
C SER A 282 2.94 -17.42 3.42
N LEU A 283 2.01 -16.47 3.50
CA LEU A 283 2.25 -15.13 4.05
C LEU A 283 2.35 -15.16 5.58
N LEU A 284 1.47 -15.89 6.27
CA LEU A 284 1.47 -16.01 7.74
C LEU A 284 2.73 -16.68 8.30
N GLN A 285 3.40 -17.51 7.50
CA GLN A 285 4.66 -18.15 7.89
C GLN A 285 5.87 -17.22 7.80
N ARG A 286 5.70 -16.00 7.29
CA ARG A 286 6.79 -15.01 7.19
C ARG A 286 6.62 -13.94 8.28
N PRO A 287 7.48 -13.93 9.32
CA PRO A 287 7.37 -12.97 10.42
C PRO A 287 7.78 -11.54 10.03
N GLU A 288 8.43 -11.37 8.89
CA GLU A 288 8.96 -10.08 8.45
C GLU A 288 7.96 -9.35 7.54
N CYS A 289 7.80 -8.04 7.75
CA CYS A 289 7.03 -7.18 6.86
C CYS A 289 7.65 -7.22 5.46
N LEU A 290 6.95 -7.85 4.51
CA LEU A 290 7.39 -7.96 3.13
C LEU A 290 7.61 -6.57 2.53
N ARG A 291 8.84 -6.31 2.09
CA ARG A 291 9.23 -5.04 1.46
C ARG A 291 8.91 -5.00 -0.03
N GLY A 292 8.35 -6.07 -0.57
CA GLY A 292 8.09 -6.25 -1.99
C GLY A 292 8.31 -7.69 -2.41
N GLY A 293 8.26 -7.92 -3.71
CA GLY A 293 8.49 -9.22 -4.32
C GLY A 293 7.92 -9.31 -5.73
N LEU A 294 8.01 -10.51 -6.29
CA LEU A 294 7.56 -10.82 -7.63
C LEU A 294 6.28 -11.66 -7.58
N LEU A 295 5.27 -11.29 -8.37
CA LEU A 295 4.01 -12.02 -8.52
C LEU A 295 3.95 -12.56 -9.94
N LEU A 296 3.98 -13.89 -10.10
CA LEU A 296 4.01 -14.58 -11.38
C LEU A 296 2.62 -15.14 -11.70
N ILE A 297 2.03 -14.67 -12.80
CA ILE A 297 0.68 -15.07 -13.24
C ILE A 297 0.76 -15.67 -14.65
N GLY A 298 0.31 -16.92 -14.78
CA GLY A 298 0.30 -17.66 -16.04
C GLY A 298 -0.81 -17.22 -17.00
N PRO A 299 -0.81 -17.75 -18.23
CA PRO A 299 -1.83 -17.47 -19.24
C PRO A 299 -3.15 -18.21 -18.95
N GLU A 300 -4.18 -18.05 -19.80
CA GLU A 300 -5.47 -18.76 -19.64
C GLU A 300 -5.34 -20.29 -19.57
N GLY A 301 -4.31 -20.85 -20.23
CA GLY A 301 -3.98 -22.27 -20.17
C GLY A 301 -3.06 -22.66 -19.02
N ASP A 302 -2.75 -21.76 -18.09
CA ASP A 302 -1.70 -21.89 -17.08
C ASP A 302 -0.29 -22.07 -17.67
N PHE A 303 0.73 -22.00 -16.82
CA PHE A 303 2.09 -22.38 -17.18
C PHE A 303 2.15 -23.86 -17.58
N THR A 304 3.12 -24.20 -18.41
CA THR A 304 3.46 -25.61 -18.67
C THR A 304 4.16 -26.23 -17.45
N PRO A 305 4.10 -27.56 -17.27
CA PRO A 305 4.84 -28.23 -16.19
C PRO A 305 6.32 -27.84 -16.18
N GLU A 306 6.94 -27.75 -17.35
CA GLU A 306 8.34 -27.37 -17.53
C GLU A 306 8.60 -25.91 -17.08
N GLU A 307 7.69 -24.99 -17.41
CA GLU A 307 7.78 -23.60 -16.94
C GLU A 307 7.59 -23.49 -15.42
N ILE A 308 6.70 -24.29 -14.83
CA ILE A 308 6.49 -24.35 -13.38
C ILE A 308 7.75 -24.84 -12.68
N GLU A 309 8.33 -25.95 -13.15
CA GLU A 309 9.59 -26.50 -12.61
C GLU A 309 10.71 -25.47 -12.69
N LEU A 310 10.89 -24.80 -13.83
CA LEU A 310 11.90 -23.75 -13.99
C LEU A 310 11.73 -22.59 -13.01
N LEU A 311 10.49 -22.19 -12.73
CA LEU A 311 10.20 -21.11 -11.78
C LEU A 311 10.48 -21.56 -10.34
N ILE A 312 10.10 -22.79 -9.98
CA ILE A 312 10.35 -23.38 -8.66
C ILE A 312 11.86 -23.54 -8.42
N ASP A 313 12.60 -24.04 -9.41
CA ASP A 313 14.08 -24.15 -9.38
C ASP A 313 14.76 -22.78 -9.26
N ALA A 314 14.11 -21.72 -9.75
CA ALA A 314 14.54 -20.35 -9.58
C ALA A 314 14.16 -19.75 -8.20
N GLY A 315 13.43 -20.48 -7.36
CA GLY A 315 13.03 -20.05 -6.02
C GLY A 315 11.60 -19.48 -5.93
N ALA A 316 10.79 -19.60 -6.98
CA ALA A 316 9.38 -19.21 -6.90
C ALA A 316 8.59 -20.18 -6.02
N MET A 317 7.70 -19.64 -5.19
CA MET A 317 6.86 -20.39 -4.28
C MET A 317 5.44 -20.51 -4.84
N PRO A 318 4.96 -21.72 -5.18
CA PRO A 318 3.60 -21.93 -5.65
C PRO A 318 2.57 -21.55 -4.59
N VAL A 319 1.54 -20.80 -4.98
CA VAL A 319 0.45 -20.35 -4.11
C VAL A 319 -0.91 -20.45 -4.82
N GLY A 320 -1.91 -20.86 -4.05
CA GLY A 320 -3.31 -20.95 -4.46
C GLY A 320 -4.08 -19.68 -4.11
N LEU A 321 -4.98 -19.26 -5.02
CA LEU A 321 -5.83 -18.06 -4.90
C LEU A 321 -7.31 -18.41 -4.64
N GLY A 322 -7.54 -19.57 -4.01
CA GLY A 322 -8.88 -20.11 -3.74
C GLY A 322 -9.20 -21.35 -4.56
N GLN A 323 -10.43 -21.86 -4.41
CA GLN A 323 -10.87 -23.12 -5.03
C GLN A 323 -11.32 -22.97 -6.49
N LEU A 324 -11.66 -21.74 -6.91
CA LEU A 324 -12.20 -21.45 -8.24
C LEU A 324 -11.07 -21.13 -9.22
N ARG A 325 -11.30 -21.47 -10.49
CA ARG A 325 -10.42 -21.07 -11.59
C ARG A 325 -10.60 -19.57 -11.86
N LEU A 326 -9.58 -18.78 -11.55
CA LEU A 326 -9.54 -17.35 -11.85
C LEU A 326 -9.00 -17.09 -13.26
N ARG A 327 -9.48 -16.02 -13.89
CA ARG A 327 -8.86 -15.50 -15.12
C ARG A 327 -7.55 -14.78 -14.79
N VAL A 328 -6.69 -14.58 -15.79
CA VAL A 328 -5.38 -13.93 -15.65
C VAL A 328 -5.49 -12.59 -14.91
N GLU A 329 -6.37 -11.71 -15.35
CA GLU A 329 -6.59 -10.40 -14.75
C GLU A 329 -7.14 -10.48 -13.32
N THR A 330 -8.02 -11.43 -13.05
CA THR A 330 -8.59 -11.65 -11.72
C THR A 330 -7.54 -12.22 -10.76
N ALA A 331 -6.72 -13.15 -11.21
CA ALA A 331 -5.63 -13.74 -10.42
C ALA A 331 -4.60 -12.68 -10.04
N ALA A 332 -4.17 -11.84 -10.99
CA ALA A 332 -3.24 -10.74 -10.75
C ALA A 332 -3.75 -9.75 -9.70
N ILE A 333 -5.02 -9.36 -9.80
CA ILE A 333 -5.67 -8.47 -8.83
C ILE A 333 -5.79 -9.12 -7.46
N ALA A 334 -6.26 -10.37 -7.40
CA ALA A 334 -6.44 -11.09 -6.15
C ALA A 334 -5.12 -11.27 -5.39
N ILE A 335 -4.05 -11.70 -6.06
CA ILE A 335 -2.75 -11.86 -5.41
C ILE A 335 -2.18 -10.51 -4.96
N LEU A 336 -2.21 -9.50 -5.83
CA LEU A 336 -1.68 -8.16 -5.54
C LEU A 336 -2.39 -7.52 -4.34
N THR A 337 -3.73 -7.55 -4.34
CA THR A 337 -4.54 -7.00 -3.25
C THR A 337 -4.22 -7.71 -1.93
N THR A 338 -4.11 -9.04 -1.97
CA THR A 338 -3.82 -9.85 -0.78
C THR A 338 -2.46 -9.50 -0.19
N VAL A 339 -1.41 -9.45 -1.02
CA VAL A 339 -0.06 -9.15 -0.53
C VAL A 339 0.07 -7.72 -0.03
N ILE A 340 -0.62 -6.76 -0.65
CA ILE A 340 -0.60 -5.36 -0.22
C ILE A 340 -1.28 -5.21 1.14
N LEU A 341 -2.52 -5.67 1.29
CA LEU A 341 -3.26 -5.52 2.55
C LEU A 341 -2.57 -6.22 3.72
N LEU A 342 -1.94 -7.38 3.49
CA LEU A 342 -1.22 -8.12 4.53
C LEU A 342 0.16 -7.51 4.84
N SER A 343 0.81 -6.87 3.86
CA SER A 343 2.06 -6.14 4.08
C SER A 343 1.85 -4.82 4.82
N GLU A 344 0.69 -4.17 4.68
CA GLU A 344 0.35 -2.96 5.43
C GLU A 344 0.09 -3.26 6.92
N GLY A 345 -0.59 -4.38 7.21
CA GLY A 345 -0.89 -4.80 8.58
C GLY A 345 0.35 -5.08 9.44
N HIS A 346 1.43 -5.62 8.86
CA HIS A 346 2.68 -5.92 9.59
C HIS A 346 3.58 -4.69 9.83
N ARG A 347 3.27 -3.55 9.21
CA ARG A 347 4.10 -2.35 9.28
C ARG A 347 3.82 -1.49 10.51
N GLU A 348 2.64 -1.65 11.11
CA GLU A 348 2.29 -1.01 12.38
C GLU A 348 3.00 -1.69 13.57
N ASP A 349 3.19 -3.02 13.52
CA ASP A 349 3.81 -3.79 14.60
C ASP A 349 5.33 -3.54 14.74
N LEU A 350 6.06 -3.39 13.63
CA LEU A 350 7.53 -3.27 13.65
C LEU A 350 8.07 -1.85 13.94
N LYS A 351 7.22 -0.83 14.01
CA LYS A 351 7.62 0.50 14.52
C LYS A 351 7.61 0.60 16.05
N SER A 352 7.33 -0.52 16.72
CA SER A 352 7.20 -0.60 18.18
C SER A 352 8.43 -1.17 18.91
N GLU A 353 9.51 -1.51 18.20
CA GLU A 353 10.83 -1.81 18.81
C GLU A 353 11.70 -0.56 18.93
#